data_AF-A0A1X2LZZ3-F1
#
_entry.id   AF-A0A1X2LZZ3-F1
#
_cell.length_a   1.000
_cell.length_b   1.000
_cell.length_c   1.000
_cell.angle_alpha   90.00
_cell.angle_beta   90.00
_cell.angle_gamma   90.00
#
_symmetry.space_group_name_H-M   'P 1'
#
loop_
_entity.id
_entity.type
_entity.pdbx_description
1 polymer ?
#
loop_
_entity_poly.entity_id
_entity_poly.type
_entity_poly.pdbx_seq_one_letter_code
_entity_poly.pdbx_strand_id
1 'polypeptide(L)'
;MTDHDQTAVRREIADTLLAALERRHEVADAIVAAENKAAAVEAIVNMLGTSHLAAEAVMSMSFEQLTQTARKKIIAELDDLNKQLTFTLKERPASSGESLELRPFSPAEDRDIFARRTEEMGAAGDGSGGPAGSVDDEIRAAMKRVDDEEAAWFVAVDSGEKVGMVFGELVHGEVDVRIWIHPDHRKKGYGTAALRKSRSEMAWAFPAVPMVARAPAARPS
;
A
#
# COMPACT_ATOMS: atom_id res chain seq x y z
N MET A 1 -0.81 2.58 -8.12
CA MET A 1 -1.35 3.65 -7.28
C MET A 1 -2.60 3.11 -6.63
N THR A 2 -2.63 3.04 -5.29
CA THR A 2 -3.80 2.52 -4.57
C THR A 2 -4.90 3.57 -4.51
N ASP A 3 -6.13 3.15 -4.20
CA ASP A 3 -7.28 4.04 -4.05
C ASP A 3 -7.00 5.14 -3.02
N HIS A 4 -6.31 4.80 -1.92
CA HIS A 4 -5.87 5.77 -0.91
C HIS A 4 -4.89 6.81 -1.45
N ASP A 5 -3.90 6.38 -2.24
CA ASP A 5 -2.94 7.30 -2.87
C ASP A 5 -3.66 8.26 -3.82
N GLN A 6 -4.68 7.77 -4.55
CA GLN A 6 -5.50 8.60 -5.43
C GLN A 6 -6.32 9.62 -4.63
N THR A 7 -6.96 9.21 -3.53
CA THR A 7 -7.70 10.11 -2.64
C THR A 7 -6.78 11.16 -2.01
N ALA A 8 -5.59 10.77 -1.57
CA ALA A 8 -4.61 11.68 -0.99
C ALA A 8 -4.13 12.73 -2.01
N VAL A 9 -3.77 12.29 -3.21
CA VAL A 9 -3.39 13.20 -4.33
C VAL A 9 -4.56 14.13 -4.67
N ARG A 10 -5.79 13.62 -4.75
CA ARG A 10 -6.96 14.44 -5.06
C ARG A 10 -7.23 15.48 -3.97
N ARG A 11 -7.04 15.11 -2.71
CA ARG A 11 -7.16 15.99 -1.56
C ARG A 11 -6.11 17.09 -1.57
N GLU A 12 -4.86 16.76 -1.87
CA GLU A 12 -3.77 17.75 -2.03
C GLU A 12 -4.08 18.76 -3.15
N ILE A 13 -4.56 18.28 -4.31
CA ILE A 13 -4.96 19.16 -5.43
C ILE A 13 -6.09 20.10 -4.99
N ALA A 14 -7.16 19.57 -4.38
CA ALA A 14 -8.29 20.39 -3.96
C ALA A 14 -7.91 21.42 -2.89
N ASP A 15 -7.00 21.06 -1.96
CA ASP A 15 -6.49 21.93 -0.91
C ASP A 15 -5.66 23.08 -1.49
N THR A 16 -4.78 22.73 -2.44
CA THR A 16 -3.96 23.70 -3.16
C THR A 16 -4.80 24.65 -3.99
N LEU A 17 -5.84 24.17 -4.67
CA LEU A 17 -6.78 25.02 -5.41
C LEU A 17 -7.48 26.00 -4.47
N LEU A 18 -7.92 25.56 -3.29
CA LEU A 18 -8.55 26.43 -2.30
C LEU A 18 -7.56 27.48 -1.77
N ALA A 19 -6.35 27.08 -1.40
CA ALA A 19 -5.29 27.98 -0.94
C ALA A 19 -4.94 29.04 -2.00
N ALA A 20 -4.88 28.63 -3.28
CA ALA A 20 -4.64 29.54 -4.39
C ALA A 20 -5.78 30.57 -4.55
N LEU A 21 -7.04 30.17 -4.35
CA LEU A 21 -8.19 31.09 -4.38
C LEU A 21 -8.19 32.09 -3.22
N GLU A 22 -7.73 31.67 -2.05
CA GLU A 22 -7.62 32.53 -0.87
C GLU A 22 -6.49 33.56 -1.01
N ARG A 23 -5.39 33.18 -1.67
CA ARG A 23 -4.24 34.02 -2.00
C ARG A 23 -4.24 34.48 -3.47
N ARG A 24 -5.42 34.61 -4.09
CA ARG A 24 -5.58 34.84 -5.54
C ARG A 24 -4.76 35.99 -6.12
N HIS A 25 -4.54 37.06 -5.34
CA HIS A 25 -3.78 38.22 -5.80
C HIS A 25 -2.29 37.87 -5.87
N GLU A 26 -1.74 37.27 -4.81
CA GLU A 26 -0.34 36.83 -4.78
C GLU A 26 -0.06 35.77 -5.85
N VAL A 27 -0.98 34.83 -6.05
CA VAL A 27 -0.86 33.80 -7.08
C VAL A 27 -0.89 34.42 -8.47
N ALA A 28 -1.82 35.35 -8.74
CA ALA A 28 -1.88 36.04 -10.02
C ALA A 28 -0.60 36.86 -10.27
N ASP A 29 -0.10 37.57 -9.27
CA ASP A 29 1.13 38.36 -9.36
C ASP A 29 2.34 37.46 -9.67
N ALA A 30 2.46 36.30 -9.00
CA ALA A 30 3.53 35.34 -9.25
C ALA A 30 3.45 34.73 -10.67
N ILE A 31 2.25 34.43 -11.15
CA ILE A 31 2.04 33.91 -12.51
C ILE A 31 2.43 34.95 -13.56
N VAL A 32 2.03 36.22 -13.36
CA VAL A 32 2.33 37.31 -14.28
C VAL A 32 3.83 37.68 -14.27
N ALA A 33 4.50 37.54 -13.13
CA ALA A 33 5.94 37.78 -13.01
C ALA A 33 6.81 36.68 -13.64
N ALA A 34 6.25 35.49 -13.87
CA ALA A 34 6.99 34.35 -14.41
C ALA A 34 7.19 34.46 -15.93
N GLU A 35 8.37 34.07 -16.40
CA GLU A 35 8.73 34.12 -17.83
C GLU A 35 7.92 33.13 -18.69
N ASN A 36 7.56 31.98 -18.12
CA ASN A 36 6.86 30.91 -18.81
C ASN A 36 6.05 30.04 -17.83
N LYS A 37 5.26 29.10 -18.37
CA LYS A 37 4.43 28.19 -17.57
C LYS A 37 5.24 27.41 -16.52
N ALA A 38 6.43 26.89 -16.89
CA ALA A 38 7.24 26.11 -15.96
C ALA A 38 7.71 26.98 -14.78
N ALA A 39 8.19 28.20 -15.05
CA ALA A 39 8.57 29.15 -14.01
C ALA A 39 7.38 29.54 -13.10
N ALA A 40 6.18 29.67 -13.67
CA ALA A 40 4.97 29.95 -12.89
C ALA A 40 4.59 28.78 -11.98
N VAL A 41 4.69 27.54 -12.46
CA VAL A 41 4.47 26.33 -11.65
C VAL A 41 5.46 26.28 -10.49
N GLU A 42 6.76 26.50 -10.74
CA GLU A 42 7.78 26.55 -9.67
C GLU A 42 7.49 27.66 -8.65
N ALA A 43 7.04 28.84 -9.10
CA ALA A 43 6.66 29.92 -8.20
C ALA A 43 5.49 29.52 -7.29
N ILE A 44 4.48 28.83 -7.84
CA ILE A 44 3.31 28.35 -7.07
C ILE A 44 3.72 27.24 -6.09
N VAL A 45 4.55 26.28 -6.50
CA VAL A 45 5.12 25.22 -5.63
C VAL A 45 5.78 25.85 -4.41
N ASN A 46 6.68 26.80 -4.63
CA ASN A 46 7.41 27.48 -3.56
C ASN A 46 6.51 28.35 -2.68
N MET A 47 5.53 29.04 -3.28
CA MET A 47 4.62 29.95 -2.56
C MET A 47 3.62 29.21 -1.67
N LEU A 48 3.08 28.08 -2.14
CA LEU A 48 2.02 27.33 -1.47
C LEU A 48 2.54 26.10 -0.73
N GLY A 49 3.80 25.70 -0.92
CA GLY A 49 4.38 24.52 -0.27
C GLY A 49 3.71 23.22 -0.73
N THR A 50 3.46 23.09 -2.03
CA THR A 50 2.64 22.02 -2.64
C THR A 50 3.43 21.26 -3.70
N SER A 51 2.95 20.09 -4.15
CA SER A 51 3.58 19.35 -5.25
C SER A 51 3.42 20.05 -6.61
N HIS A 52 4.30 19.71 -7.56
CA HIS A 52 4.20 20.14 -8.96
C HIS A 52 2.85 19.79 -9.59
N LEU A 53 2.30 18.62 -9.29
CA LEU A 53 1.01 18.19 -9.84
C LEU A 53 -0.13 19.13 -9.37
N ALA A 54 -0.14 19.48 -8.09
CA ALA A 54 -1.15 20.39 -7.54
C ALA A 54 -0.94 21.83 -8.02
N ALA A 55 0.30 22.29 -8.17
CA ALA A 55 0.60 23.59 -8.77
C ALA A 55 0.21 23.66 -10.26
N GLU A 56 0.39 22.58 -11.03
CA GLU A 56 -0.10 22.49 -12.41
C GLU A 56 -1.63 22.57 -12.50
N ALA A 57 -2.35 22.02 -11.52
CA ALA A 57 -3.79 22.15 -11.44
C ALA A 57 -4.23 23.62 -11.21
N VAL A 58 -3.49 24.38 -10.40
CA VAL A 58 -3.71 25.83 -10.24
C VAL A 58 -3.48 26.56 -11.57
N MET A 59 -2.38 26.27 -12.27
CA MET A 59 -2.09 26.87 -13.59
C MET A 59 -3.10 26.52 -14.68
N SER A 60 -3.78 25.38 -14.54
CA SER A 60 -4.78 24.90 -15.50
C SER A 60 -6.21 25.31 -15.13
N MET A 61 -6.37 26.11 -14.07
CA MET A 61 -7.68 26.53 -13.58
C MET A 61 -8.36 27.47 -14.58
N SER A 62 -9.65 27.22 -14.84
CA SER A 62 -10.47 28.11 -15.65
C SER A 62 -11.02 29.27 -14.82
N PHE A 63 -11.34 30.40 -15.46
CA PHE A 63 -11.95 31.54 -14.78
C PHE A 63 -13.31 31.21 -14.12
N GLU A 64 -14.04 30.21 -14.62
CA GLU A 64 -15.29 29.74 -14.00
C GLU A 64 -15.04 29.17 -12.59
N GLN A 65 -13.88 28.55 -12.37
CA GLN A 65 -13.51 27.97 -11.09
C GLN A 65 -13.20 29.03 -10.01
N LEU A 66 -13.07 30.31 -10.40
CA LEU A 66 -12.95 31.44 -9.46
C LEU A 66 -14.30 31.86 -8.85
N THR A 67 -15.42 31.37 -9.38
CA THR A 67 -16.76 31.74 -8.90
C THR A 67 -17.00 31.24 -7.47
N GLN A 68 -17.87 31.94 -6.73
CA GLN A 68 -18.26 31.51 -5.38
C GLN A 68 -18.87 30.11 -5.37
N THR A 69 -19.61 29.74 -6.42
CA THR A 69 -20.21 28.41 -6.56
C THR A 69 -19.14 27.33 -6.70
N ALA A 70 -18.13 27.55 -7.55
CA ALA A 70 -17.03 26.61 -7.70
C ALA A 70 -16.20 26.48 -6.42
N ARG A 71 -15.91 27.59 -5.73
CA ARG A 71 -15.21 27.57 -4.44
C ARG A 71 -15.97 26.72 -3.40
N LYS A 72 -17.30 26.88 -3.29
CA LYS A 72 -18.12 26.06 -2.39
C LYS A 72 -18.05 24.57 -2.73
N LYS A 73 -17.99 24.21 -4.02
CA LYS A 73 -17.82 22.82 -4.44
C LYS A 73 -16.45 22.26 -4.04
N ILE A 74 -15.37 23.02 -4.20
CA ILE A 74 -14.01 22.61 -3.79
C ILE A 74 -13.97 22.37 -2.27
N ILE A 75 -14.58 23.26 -1.47
CA ILE A 75 -14.66 23.07 -0.01
C ILE A 75 -15.43 21.80 0.35
N ALA A 76 -16.60 21.58 -0.28
CA ALA A 76 -17.40 20.38 -0.03
C ALA A 76 -16.66 19.09 -0.45
N GLU A 77 -15.92 19.13 -1.56
CA GLU A 77 -15.07 18.03 -2.00
C GLU A 77 -13.95 17.75 -0.99
N LEU A 78 -13.28 18.78 -0.49
CA LEU A 78 -12.26 18.63 0.56
C LEU A 78 -12.82 17.99 1.83
N ASP A 79 -14.00 18.42 2.27
CA ASP A 79 -14.66 17.84 3.43
C ASP A 79 -14.97 16.36 3.23
N ASP A 80 -15.42 15.97 2.03
CA ASP A 80 -15.69 14.58 1.69
C ASP A 80 -14.40 13.74 1.64
N LEU A 81 -13.37 14.24 0.97
CA LEU A 81 -12.07 13.57 0.88
C LEU A 81 -11.42 13.41 2.26
N ASN A 82 -11.50 14.42 3.12
CA ASN A 82 -11.03 14.33 4.50
C ASN A 82 -11.80 13.27 5.30
N LYS A 83 -13.13 13.15 5.11
CA LYS A 83 -13.93 12.09 5.74
C LYS A 83 -13.52 10.70 5.23
N GLN A 84 -13.33 10.54 3.92
CA GLN A 84 -12.89 9.28 3.32
C GLN A 84 -11.50 8.85 3.82
N LEU A 85 -10.54 9.78 3.89
CA LEU A 85 -9.20 9.51 4.43
C LEU A 85 -9.27 9.15 5.92
N THR A 86 -10.04 9.90 6.71
CA THR A 86 -10.24 9.62 8.14
C THR A 86 -10.89 8.27 8.36
N PHE A 87 -11.89 7.91 7.55
CA PHE A 87 -12.58 6.62 7.62
C PHE A 87 -11.65 5.46 7.24
N THR A 88 -10.85 5.64 6.20
CA THR A 88 -9.87 4.63 5.76
C THR A 88 -8.78 4.41 6.80
N LEU A 89 -8.27 5.47 7.44
CA LEU A 89 -7.32 5.38 8.55
C LEU A 89 -7.94 4.72 9.80
N LYS A 90 -9.21 4.99 10.10
CA LYS A 90 -9.91 4.40 11.25
C LYS A 90 -10.29 2.93 11.06
N GLU A 91 -10.74 2.54 9.87
CA GLU A 91 -11.14 1.16 9.59
C GLU A 91 -9.96 0.26 9.18
N ARG A 92 -8.95 0.83 8.52
CA ARG A 92 -7.81 0.10 7.97
C ARG A 92 -6.49 0.85 8.22
N PRO A 93 -6.07 0.96 9.50
CA PRO A 93 -4.88 1.72 9.87
C PRO A 93 -3.60 1.25 9.16
N ALA A 94 -3.53 -0.04 8.78
CA ALA A 94 -2.36 -0.59 8.09
C ALA A 94 -2.41 -0.51 6.56
N SER A 95 -3.48 0.02 5.95
CA SER A 95 -3.58 0.15 4.50
C SER A 95 -2.59 1.16 3.90
N SER A 96 -2.10 2.12 4.70
CA SER A 96 -0.98 2.99 4.28
C SER A 96 0.29 2.16 4.05
N GLY A 97 0.50 1.10 4.83
CA GLY A 97 1.61 0.15 4.68
C GLY A 97 2.99 0.73 5.02
N GLU A 98 3.05 1.90 5.65
CA GLU A 98 4.30 2.57 6.03
C GLU A 98 5.00 1.88 7.19
N SER A 99 4.25 1.38 8.19
CA SER A 99 4.79 0.72 9.39
C SER A 99 4.95 -0.79 9.25
N LEU A 100 4.42 -1.40 8.19
CA LEU A 100 4.51 -2.84 7.96
C LEU A 100 5.86 -3.21 7.36
N GLU A 101 6.56 -4.12 8.03
CA GLU A 101 7.81 -4.72 7.60
C GLU A 101 7.62 -6.20 7.27
N LEU A 102 8.35 -6.68 6.26
CA LEU A 102 8.50 -8.11 5.99
C LEU A 102 9.92 -8.48 6.35
N ARG A 103 10.07 -9.38 7.32
CA ARG A 103 11.37 -9.93 7.69
C ARG A 103 11.43 -11.43 7.38
N PRO A 104 12.62 -11.98 7.08
CA PRO A 104 12.77 -13.42 6.89
C PRO A 104 12.23 -14.21 8.09
N PHE A 105 11.62 -15.36 7.81
CA PHE A 105 11.11 -16.27 8.82
C PHE A 105 12.26 -16.89 9.64
N SER A 106 12.11 -16.91 10.96
CA SER A 106 13.04 -17.55 11.89
C SER A 106 12.35 -18.72 12.61
N PRO A 107 12.80 -19.98 12.43
CA PRO A 107 12.22 -21.13 13.11
C PRO A 107 12.17 -21.01 14.64
N ALA A 108 13.17 -20.36 15.24
CA ALA A 108 13.26 -20.21 16.69
C ALA A 108 12.28 -19.16 17.21
N GLU A 109 12.03 -18.10 16.45
CA GLU A 109 11.22 -16.98 16.90
C GLU A 109 9.76 -17.11 16.44
N ASP A 110 9.49 -17.69 15.26
CA ASP A 110 8.23 -17.60 14.53
C ASP A 110 7.40 -18.87 14.47
N ARG A 111 7.80 -19.86 15.26
CA ARG A 111 7.05 -21.10 15.43
C ARG A 111 5.61 -20.84 15.87
N ASP A 112 5.38 -19.83 16.70
CA ASP A 112 4.07 -19.44 17.21
C ASP A 112 3.11 -19.02 16.09
N ILE A 113 3.51 -18.06 15.25
CA ILE A 113 2.66 -17.54 14.17
C ILE A 113 2.43 -18.58 13.09
N PHE A 114 3.44 -19.41 12.79
CA PHE A 114 3.29 -20.51 11.83
C PHE A 114 2.34 -21.60 12.35
N ALA A 115 2.43 -21.96 13.64
CA ALA A 115 1.50 -22.90 14.26
C ALA A 115 0.05 -22.40 14.16
N ARG A 116 -0.20 -21.11 14.43
CA ARG A 116 -1.54 -20.50 14.31
C ARG A 116 -2.06 -20.52 12.88
N ARG A 117 -1.21 -20.22 11.89
CA ARG A 117 -1.56 -20.33 10.47
C ARG A 117 -1.92 -21.77 10.10
N THR A 118 -1.13 -22.74 10.55
CA THR A 118 -1.31 -24.15 10.20
C THR A 118 -2.58 -24.73 10.83
N GLU A 119 -2.88 -24.37 12.07
CA GLU A 119 -4.13 -24.72 12.75
C GLU A 119 -5.36 -24.20 11.98
N GLU A 120 -5.31 -22.96 11.48
CA GLU A 120 -6.42 -22.37 10.74
C GLU A 120 -6.57 -22.95 9.32
N MET A 121 -5.46 -23.05 8.59
CA MET A 121 -5.50 -23.45 7.19
C MET A 121 -5.74 -24.95 7.02
N GLY A 122 -5.31 -25.77 8.00
CA GLY A 122 -5.39 -27.24 7.95
C GLY A 122 -4.57 -27.88 6.83
N ALA A 123 -3.80 -27.08 6.09
CA ALA A 123 -3.02 -27.49 4.93
C ALA A 123 -1.54 -27.13 5.11
N ALA A 124 -0.66 -27.87 4.45
CA ALA A 124 0.78 -27.67 4.50
C ALA A 124 1.20 -26.23 4.13
N GLY A 125 2.35 -25.83 4.68
CA GLY A 125 2.93 -24.50 4.42
C GLY A 125 3.40 -24.32 2.99
N ASP A 126 3.84 -25.42 2.36
CA ASP A 126 4.54 -25.54 1.08
C ASP A 126 3.72 -25.17 -0.18
N GLY A 127 2.40 -25.01 -0.06
CA GLY A 127 1.51 -24.69 -1.18
C GLY A 127 0.93 -25.88 -1.92
N SER A 128 1.27 -27.11 -1.54
CA SER A 128 0.76 -28.34 -2.17
C SER A 128 -0.75 -28.55 -1.97
N GLY A 129 -1.33 -27.92 -0.94
CA GLY A 129 -2.73 -28.13 -0.54
C GLY A 129 -2.96 -29.48 0.17
N GLY A 130 -1.91 -30.24 0.44
CA GLY A 130 -1.97 -31.45 1.26
C GLY A 130 -2.24 -31.14 2.75
N PRO A 131 -2.64 -32.15 3.54
CA PRO A 131 -2.84 -31.97 4.98
C PRO A 131 -1.52 -31.58 5.65
N ALA A 132 -1.59 -30.68 6.64
CA ALA A 132 -0.41 -30.28 7.38
C ALA A 132 0.15 -31.44 8.23
N GLY A 133 1.46 -31.61 8.22
CA GLY A 133 2.20 -32.44 9.17
C GLY A 133 2.36 -31.79 10.54
N SER A 134 3.27 -32.34 11.35
CA SER A 134 3.71 -31.68 12.58
C SER A 134 4.33 -30.32 12.26
N VAL A 135 4.04 -29.30 13.08
CA VAL A 135 4.58 -27.94 12.91
C VAL A 135 6.10 -27.94 12.74
N ASP A 136 6.82 -28.75 13.52
CA ASP A 136 8.29 -28.78 13.46
C ASP A 136 8.81 -29.48 12.20
N ASP A 137 8.07 -30.46 11.67
CA ASP A 137 8.43 -31.14 10.42
C ASP A 137 8.13 -30.26 9.21
N GLU A 138 7.00 -29.54 9.23
CA GLU A 138 6.64 -28.52 8.24
C GLU A 138 7.68 -27.39 8.20
N ILE A 139 8.09 -26.87 9.37
CA ILE A 139 9.15 -25.85 9.45
C ILE A 139 10.46 -26.40 8.88
N ARG A 140 10.86 -27.62 9.24
CA ARG A 140 12.10 -28.22 8.72
C ARG A 140 12.05 -28.38 7.19
N ALA A 141 10.93 -28.86 6.67
CA ALA A 141 10.73 -29.02 5.23
C ALA A 141 10.77 -27.67 4.50
N ALA A 142 10.12 -26.66 5.06
CA ALA A 142 10.12 -25.31 4.53
C ALA A 142 11.51 -24.68 4.51
N MET A 143 12.27 -24.78 5.60
CA MET A 143 13.64 -24.23 5.68
C MET A 143 14.58 -24.89 4.69
N LYS A 144 14.44 -26.21 4.48
CA LYS A 144 15.19 -26.88 3.41
C LYS A 144 14.91 -26.25 2.03
N ARG A 145 13.65 -25.94 1.74
CA ARG A 145 13.27 -25.32 0.44
C ARG A 145 13.71 -23.87 0.34
N VAL A 146 13.75 -23.14 1.45
CA VAL A 146 14.35 -21.80 1.49
C VAL A 146 15.85 -21.87 1.22
N ASP A 147 16.55 -22.81 1.84
CA ASP A 147 17.99 -23.05 1.62
C ASP A 147 18.29 -23.51 0.18
N ASP A 148 17.39 -24.32 -0.40
CA ASP A 148 17.48 -24.78 -1.79
C ASP A 148 17.04 -23.70 -2.82
N GLU A 149 16.74 -22.47 -2.37
CA GLU A 149 16.26 -21.35 -3.20
C GLU A 149 14.96 -21.65 -3.98
N GLU A 150 14.14 -22.57 -3.46
CA GLU A 150 12.84 -22.95 -4.02
C GLU A 150 11.66 -22.25 -3.32
N ALA A 151 11.92 -21.60 -2.17
CA ALA A 151 10.92 -20.92 -1.37
C ALA A 151 11.49 -19.66 -0.70
N ALA A 152 10.62 -18.70 -0.39
CA ALA A 152 10.96 -17.53 0.42
C ALA A 152 9.82 -17.24 1.40
N TRP A 153 10.13 -17.30 2.69
CA TRP A 153 9.14 -17.18 3.76
C TRP A 153 9.43 -15.95 4.61
N PHE A 154 8.41 -15.11 4.80
CA PHE A 154 8.52 -13.87 5.54
C PHE A 154 7.43 -13.77 6.61
N VAL A 155 7.75 -13.10 7.70
CA VAL A 155 6.79 -12.69 8.72
C VAL A 155 6.49 -11.21 8.53
N ALA A 156 5.20 -10.89 8.46
CA ALA A 156 4.71 -9.52 8.44
C ALA A 156 4.63 -8.99 9.87
N VAL A 157 5.40 -7.94 10.15
CA VAL A 157 5.50 -7.32 11.48
C VAL A 157 5.08 -5.86 11.38
N ASP A 158 4.17 -5.42 12.25
CA ASP A 158 3.81 -4.01 12.39
C ASP A 158 4.03 -3.60 13.84
N SER A 159 4.84 -2.55 14.06
CA SER A 159 5.13 -2.00 15.38
C SER A 159 5.62 -3.06 16.41
N GLY A 160 6.35 -4.06 15.94
CA GLY A 160 6.87 -5.18 16.74
C GLY A 160 5.90 -6.36 16.94
N GLU A 161 4.66 -6.26 16.45
CA GLU A 161 3.66 -7.32 16.52
C GLU A 161 3.62 -8.14 15.22
N LYS A 162 3.57 -9.47 15.34
CA LYS A 162 3.47 -10.36 14.16
C LYS A 162 2.03 -10.41 13.68
N VAL A 163 1.76 -9.80 12.54
CA VAL A 163 0.39 -9.62 12.01
C VAL A 163 0.04 -10.60 10.89
N GLY A 164 1.02 -11.29 10.32
CA GLY A 164 0.80 -12.27 9.25
C GLY A 164 2.07 -12.92 8.73
N MET A 165 1.92 -13.70 7.66
CA MET A 165 3.00 -14.39 6.97
C MET A 165 2.83 -14.26 5.45
N VAL A 166 3.96 -14.20 4.74
CA VAL A 166 4.03 -14.21 3.28
C VAL A 166 4.89 -15.39 2.85
N PHE A 167 4.37 -16.17 1.91
CA PHE A 167 5.01 -17.35 1.35
C PHE A 167 5.19 -17.13 -0.15
N GLY A 168 6.42 -17.23 -0.64
CA GLY A 168 6.75 -17.30 -2.05
C GLY A 168 7.25 -18.69 -2.36
N GLU A 169 6.65 -19.36 -3.33
CA GLU A 169 7.02 -20.71 -3.73
C GLU A 169 7.35 -20.72 -5.23
N LEU A 170 8.53 -21.21 -5.60
CA LEU A 170 8.91 -21.35 -7.00
C LEU A 170 8.21 -22.57 -7.60
N VAL A 171 7.26 -22.33 -8.50
CA VAL A 171 6.47 -23.36 -9.15
C VAL A 171 6.48 -23.11 -10.66
N HIS A 172 7.00 -24.06 -11.43
CA HIS A 172 7.05 -23.99 -12.90
C HIS A 172 7.70 -22.71 -13.48
N GLY A 173 8.69 -22.15 -12.79
CA GLY A 173 9.39 -20.93 -13.23
C GLY A 173 8.64 -19.63 -12.91
N GLU A 174 7.60 -19.70 -12.07
CA GLU A 174 6.91 -18.55 -11.50
C GLU A 174 6.96 -18.61 -9.98
N VAL A 175 6.96 -17.46 -9.30
CA VAL A 175 6.81 -17.40 -7.84
C VAL A 175 5.33 -17.24 -7.51
N ASP A 176 4.73 -18.27 -6.92
CA ASP A 176 3.38 -18.17 -6.37
C ASP A 176 3.43 -17.52 -4.98
N VAL A 177 2.79 -16.37 -4.85
CA VAL A 177 2.76 -15.59 -3.61
C VAL A 177 1.45 -15.80 -2.87
N ARG A 178 1.55 -16.34 -1.66
CA ARG A 178 0.45 -16.56 -0.74
C ARG A 178 0.64 -15.70 0.51
N ILE A 179 -0.43 -15.04 0.93
CA ILE A 179 -0.42 -14.16 2.10
C ILE A 179 -1.46 -14.68 3.08
N TRP A 180 -1.03 -14.87 4.32
CA TRP A 180 -1.92 -15.17 5.43
C TRP A 180 -1.84 -14.05 6.46
N ILE A 181 -2.99 -13.51 6.86
CA ILE A 181 -3.08 -12.50 7.92
C ILE A 181 -3.73 -13.16 9.13
N HIS A 182 -3.09 -12.97 10.29
CA HIS A 182 -3.58 -13.49 11.56
C HIS A 182 -5.02 -13.04 11.77
N PRO A 183 -5.95 -13.92 12.21
CA PRO A 183 -7.37 -13.62 12.31
C PRO A 183 -7.69 -12.30 13.02
N ASP A 184 -7.01 -12.03 14.13
CA ASP A 184 -7.20 -10.81 14.94
C ASP A 184 -6.72 -9.52 14.25
N HIS A 185 -5.98 -9.65 13.16
CA HIS A 185 -5.46 -8.55 12.36
C HIS A 185 -6.19 -8.39 11.02
N ARG A 186 -7.16 -9.25 10.72
CA ARG A 186 -7.92 -9.16 9.46
C ARG A 186 -8.77 -7.90 9.40
N LYS A 187 -9.08 -7.52 8.15
CA LYS A 187 -9.86 -6.31 7.81
C LYS A 187 -9.20 -4.98 8.21
N LYS A 188 -7.95 -4.99 8.70
CA LYS A 188 -7.17 -3.79 9.06
C LYS A 188 -6.26 -3.25 7.95
N GLY A 189 -6.26 -3.89 6.76
CA GLY A 189 -5.44 -3.48 5.60
C GLY A 189 -4.14 -4.26 5.39
N TYR A 190 -3.73 -5.11 6.34
CA TYR A 190 -2.45 -5.84 6.28
C TYR A 190 -2.27 -6.73 5.05
N GLY A 191 -3.33 -7.30 4.49
CA GLY A 191 -3.21 -8.14 3.27
C GLY A 191 -2.68 -7.35 2.07
N THR A 192 -3.18 -6.13 1.87
CA THR A 192 -2.74 -5.25 0.78
C THR A 192 -1.34 -4.70 1.05
N ALA A 193 -1.04 -4.32 2.29
CA ALA A 193 0.28 -3.85 2.67
C ALA A 193 1.35 -4.94 2.51
N ALA A 194 1.06 -6.18 2.95
CA ALA A 194 1.94 -7.33 2.78
C ALA A 194 2.18 -7.65 1.29
N LEU A 195 1.14 -7.59 0.44
CA LEU A 195 1.27 -7.80 -1.00
C LEU A 195 2.15 -6.73 -1.67
N ARG A 196 2.05 -5.47 -1.22
CA ARG A 196 2.88 -4.39 -1.76
C ARG A 196 4.36 -4.62 -1.41
N LYS A 197 4.64 -4.93 -0.14
CA LYS A 197 6.01 -5.17 0.36
C LYS A 197 6.61 -6.44 -0.22
N SER A 198 5.81 -7.50 -0.42
CA SER A 198 6.31 -8.77 -0.95
C SER A 198 6.93 -8.64 -2.34
N ARG A 199 6.52 -7.65 -3.15
CA ARG A 199 7.12 -7.43 -4.47
C ARG A 199 8.62 -7.16 -4.41
N SER A 200 9.07 -6.33 -3.47
CA SER A 200 10.48 -6.00 -3.32
C SER A 200 11.27 -7.18 -2.75
N GLU A 201 10.74 -7.82 -1.70
CA GLU A 201 11.41 -8.95 -1.05
C GLU A 201 11.53 -10.18 -1.96
N MET A 202 10.49 -10.49 -2.73
CA MET A 202 10.51 -11.62 -3.66
C MET A 202 11.40 -11.33 -4.87
N ALA A 203 11.52 -10.08 -5.32
CA ALA A 203 12.47 -9.73 -6.37
C ALA A 203 13.93 -9.90 -5.93
N TRP A 204 14.20 -9.75 -4.62
CA TRP A 204 15.51 -10.05 -4.04
C TRP A 204 15.75 -11.55 -3.92
N ALA A 205 14.75 -12.30 -3.42
CA ALA A 205 14.84 -13.75 -3.25
C ALA A 205 14.84 -14.53 -4.58
N PHE A 206 14.13 -14.04 -5.61
CA PHE A 206 13.99 -14.68 -6.92
C PHE A 206 14.24 -13.68 -8.06
N PRO A 207 15.50 -13.32 -8.33
CA PRO A 207 15.83 -12.35 -9.37
C PRO A 207 15.32 -12.79 -10.75
N ALA A 208 14.64 -11.87 -11.45
CA ALA A 208 14.12 -12.07 -12.80
C ALA A 208 13.04 -13.17 -12.97
N VAL A 209 12.44 -13.66 -11.88
CA VAL A 209 11.33 -14.62 -11.95
C VAL A 209 9.98 -13.89 -11.92
N PRO A 210 9.03 -14.20 -12.82
CA PRO A 210 7.68 -13.65 -12.78
C PRO A 210 6.96 -13.99 -11.47
N MET A 211 6.32 -13.00 -10.85
CA MET A 211 5.52 -13.19 -9.65
C MET A 211 4.03 -13.31 -10.00
N VAL A 212 3.38 -14.32 -9.44
CA VAL A 212 1.93 -14.54 -9.57
C VAL A 212 1.32 -14.56 -8.18
N ALA A 213 0.37 -13.64 -7.92
CA ALA A 213 -0.42 -13.65 -6.70
C ALA A 213 -1.79 -14.25 -7.00
N ARG A 214 -2.08 -15.43 -6.46
CA ARG A 214 -3.37 -16.11 -6.65
C ARG A 214 -4.25 -15.90 -5.42
N ALA A 215 -5.44 -15.34 -5.62
CA ALA A 215 -6.46 -15.37 -4.59
C ALA A 215 -7.01 -16.82 -4.50
N PRO A 216 -7.23 -17.37 -3.30
CA PRO A 216 -7.92 -18.65 -3.17
C PRO A 216 -9.29 -18.52 -3.86
N ALA A 217 -9.64 -19.48 -4.72
CA ALA A 217 -10.95 -19.50 -5.36
C ALA A 217 -12.03 -19.43 -4.29
N ALA A 218 -12.93 -18.44 -4.38
CA ALA A 218 -14.11 -18.39 -3.53
C ALA A 218 -14.87 -19.71 -3.73
N ARG A 219 -15.00 -20.51 -2.66
CA ARG A 219 -15.96 -21.62 -2.70
C ARG A 219 -17.35 -20.97 -2.82
N PRO A 220 -18.10 -21.19 -3.91
CA PRO A 220 -19.49 -20.76 -3.92
C PRO A 220 -20.20 -21.43 -2.75
N SER A 221 -20.90 -20.62 -1.96
CA SER A 221 -21.82 -21.06 -0.91
C SER A 221 -22.96 -21.88 -1.47
#